data_AF-A0A7J3D6A7-F1
#
_entry.id   AF-A0A7J3D6A7-F1
#
_cell.length_a   1.000
_cell.length_b   1.000
_cell.length_c   1.000
_cell.angle_alpha   90.00
_cell.angle_beta   90.00
_cell.angle_gamma   90.00
#
_symmetry.space_group_name_H-M   'P 1'
#
loop_
_entity.id
_entity.type
_entity.pdbx_description
1 polymer ?
#
loop_
_entity_poly.entity_id
_entity_poly.type
_entity_poly.pdbx_seq_one_letter_code
_entity_poly.pdbx_strand_id
1 'polypeptide(L)'
;MSKEERTYKVIIINPIVLILIPQLLIHYVNKQNLAFSFNRDNVVGLLGAIFIGMWITLGTLLMKYFGVISFVLFFFLIGSMGITLLINRFIVGLIFIRKECQRCKFKKLIIDHEVIHLNSNATEKEVWKTLKKVYKAENIGVYNDGNICDFCPIPSRLVEE
;
A
#
# COMPACT_ATOMS: atom_id res chain seq x y z
N MET A 1 -12.36 5.73 23.58
CA MET A 1 -11.58 4.86 22.66
C MET A 1 -10.15 5.36 22.63
N SER A 2 -9.24 4.60 23.24
CA SER A 2 -7.81 4.88 23.28
C SER A 2 -7.25 5.02 21.86
N LYS A 3 -6.66 6.18 21.54
CA LYS A 3 -5.82 6.39 20.36
C LYS A 3 -4.52 5.61 20.60
N GLU A 4 -4.53 4.31 20.33
CA GLU A 4 -3.27 3.67 19.94
C GLU A 4 -2.80 4.43 18.70
N GLU A 5 -1.70 5.15 18.85
CA GLU A 5 -0.95 5.74 17.75
C GLU A 5 -0.49 4.58 16.89
N ARG A 6 -1.35 4.18 15.95
CA ARG A 6 -1.18 3.00 15.13
C ARG A 6 0.08 3.21 14.31
N THR A 7 1.15 2.55 14.73
CA THR A 7 2.44 2.60 14.06
C THR A 7 2.27 2.09 12.62
N TYR A 8 2.94 2.78 11.70
CA TYR A 8 3.01 2.41 10.29
C TYR A 8 4.46 2.20 9.88
N LYS A 9 4.67 1.37 8.87
CA LYS A 9 5.95 1.08 8.26
C LYS A 9 5.87 1.36 6.78
N VAL A 10 6.80 2.16 6.29
CA VAL A 10 6.95 2.44 4.87
C VAL A 10 7.86 1.37 4.25
N ILE A 11 7.33 0.64 3.28
CA ILE A 11 8.02 -0.40 2.52
C ILE A 11 8.28 0.14 1.12
N ILE A 12 9.55 0.12 0.70
CA ILE A 12 9.91 0.52 -0.66
C ILE A 12 9.69 -0.67 -1.58
N ILE A 13 8.85 -0.49 -2.60
CA ILE A 13 8.59 -1.51 -3.61
C ILE A 13 9.87 -1.67 -4.44
N ASN A 14 10.50 -2.82 -4.28
CA ASN A 14 11.66 -3.28 -5.03
C ASN A 14 11.36 -4.67 -5.63
N PRO A 15 12.20 -5.20 -6.53
CA PRO A 15 11.95 -6.51 -7.13
C PRO A 15 11.77 -7.64 -6.12
N ILE A 16 12.46 -7.60 -4.98
CA ILE A 16 12.33 -8.61 -3.91
C ILE A 16 10.92 -8.57 -3.30
N VAL A 17 10.41 -7.38 -2.99
CA VAL A 17 9.04 -7.21 -2.47
C VAL A 17 8.00 -7.69 -3.49
N LEU A 18 8.22 -7.42 -4.78
CA LEU A 18 7.32 -7.89 -5.85
C LEU A 18 7.39 -9.41 -6.04
N ILE A 19 8.54 -10.05 -5.82
CA ILE A 19 8.64 -11.51 -5.84
C ILE A 19 7.88 -12.11 -4.64
N LEU A 20 8.02 -11.52 -3.46
CA LEU A 20 7.35 -12.00 -2.24
C LEU A 20 5.84 -11.79 -2.29
N ILE A 21 5.38 -10.67 -2.87
CA ILE A 21 3.97 -10.29 -2.94
C ILE A 21 3.65 -9.88 -4.40
N PRO A 22 3.54 -10.85 -5.32
CA PRO A 22 3.34 -10.58 -6.75
C PRO A 22 2.05 -9.84 -7.07
N GLN A 23 1.05 -9.89 -6.17
CA GLN A 23 -0.21 -9.16 -6.29
C GLN A 23 0.01 -7.64 -6.30
N LEU A 24 1.10 -7.15 -5.70
CA LEU A 24 1.46 -5.73 -5.74
C LEU A 24 1.84 -5.25 -7.14
N LEU A 25 2.13 -6.16 -8.07
CA LEU A 25 2.48 -5.81 -9.44
C LEU A 25 1.36 -5.01 -10.13
N ILE A 26 0.08 -5.32 -9.86
CA ILE A 26 -1.07 -4.60 -10.42
C ILE A 26 -1.01 -3.12 -10.02
N HIS A 27 -0.68 -2.84 -8.76
CA HIS A 27 -0.53 -1.48 -8.26
C HIS A 27 0.77 -0.82 -8.76
N TYR A 28 1.85 -1.59 -8.91
CA TYR A 28 3.14 -1.12 -9.40
C TYR A 28 3.18 -0.85 -10.92
N VAL A 29 2.30 -1.45 -11.71
CA VAL A 29 2.23 -1.17 -13.15
C VAL A 29 1.54 0.17 -13.42
N ASN A 30 0.55 0.56 -12.61
CA ASN A 30 -0.12 1.85 -12.79
C ASN A 30 0.76 3.02 -12.32
N LYS A 31 1.38 3.73 -13.26
CA LYS A 31 2.30 4.86 -13.01
C LYS A 31 1.72 5.97 -12.13
N GLN A 32 0.40 6.13 -12.09
CA GLN A 32 -0.26 7.15 -11.26
C GLN A 32 -0.28 6.79 -9.77
N ASN A 33 -0.13 5.49 -9.43
CA ASN A 33 -0.08 5.03 -8.05
C ASN A 33 1.34 5.21 -7.48
N LEU A 34 1.61 6.38 -6.88
CA LEU A 34 2.91 6.69 -6.29
C LEU A 34 3.21 5.86 -5.02
N ALA A 35 2.15 5.62 -4.25
CA ALA A 35 2.12 4.74 -3.11
C ALA A 35 0.73 4.11 -3.00
N PHE A 36 0.61 3.11 -2.14
CA PHE A 36 -0.68 2.57 -1.73
C PHE A 36 -0.56 1.95 -0.34
N SER A 37 -1.69 1.81 0.31
CA SER A 37 -1.85 1.18 1.60
C SER A 37 -3.11 0.34 1.62
N PHE A 38 -3.14 -0.67 2.49
CA PHE A 38 -4.34 -1.47 2.69
C PHE A 38 -5.12 -0.89 3.86
N ASN A 39 -6.43 -0.72 3.69
CA ASN A 39 -7.28 -0.34 4.81
C ASN A 39 -7.12 -1.35 5.96
N ARG A 40 -7.17 -0.85 7.19
CA ARG A 40 -7.03 -1.66 8.41
C ARG A 40 -8.37 -2.03 9.00
N ASP A 41 -9.44 -2.16 8.23
CA ASP A 41 -10.74 -2.54 8.78
C ASP A 41 -10.86 -4.06 9.03
N ASN A 42 -11.96 -4.46 9.67
CA ASN A 42 -12.23 -5.87 9.95
C ASN A 42 -12.46 -6.69 8.67
N VAL A 43 -12.96 -6.05 7.61
CA VAL A 43 -13.25 -6.71 6.33
C VAL A 43 -11.94 -7.15 5.67
N VAL A 44 -10.94 -6.27 5.64
CA VAL A 44 -9.60 -6.59 5.13
C VAL A 44 -8.94 -7.69 5.97
N GLY A 45 -9.09 -7.65 7.30
CA GLY A 45 -8.61 -8.73 8.18
C GLY A 45 -9.27 -10.08 7.87
N LEU A 46 -10.58 -10.09 7.67
CA LEU A 46 -11.33 -11.30 7.31
C LEU A 46 -10.89 -11.84 5.94
N LEU A 47 -10.74 -10.97 4.94
CA LEU A 47 -10.21 -11.34 3.62
C LEU A 47 -8.81 -11.95 3.73
N GLY A 48 -7.94 -11.38 4.57
CA GLY A 48 -6.63 -11.94 4.85
C GLY A 48 -6.70 -13.36 5.41
N ALA A 49 -7.58 -13.60 6.38
CA ALA A 49 -7.78 -14.93 6.96
C ALA A 49 -8.34 -15.94 5.94
N ILE A 50 -9.28 -15.53 5.09
CA ILE A 50 -9.84 -16.34 4.01
C ILE A 50 -8.73 -16.76 3.03
N PHE A 51 -7.87 -15.83 2.60
CA PHE A 51 -6.77 -16.15 1.69
C PHE A 51 -5.75 -17.12 2.29
N ILE A 52 -5.45 -17.01 3.58
CA ILE A 52 -4.60 -17.99 4.28
C ILE A 52 -5.29 -19.35 4.36
N GLY A 53 -6.59 -19.39 4.69
CA GLY A 53 -7.37 -20.62 4.69
C GLY A 53 -7.35 -21.31 3.33
N MET A 54 -7.62 -20.56 2.26
CA MET A 54 -7.55 -21.07 0.88
C MET A 54 -6.16 -21.57 0.52
N TRP A 55 -5.10 -20.85 0.91
CA TRP A 55 -3.72 -21.29 0.69
C TRP A 55 -3.45 -22.65 1.34
N ILE A 56 -3.77 -22.78 2.63
CA ILE A 56 -3.55 -24.03 3.37
C ILE A 56 -4.37 -25.17 2.78
N THR A 57 -5.66 -24.93 2.50
CA THR A 57 -6.56 -25.96 1.96
C THR A 57 -6.14 -26.40 0.56
N LEU A 58 -5.95 -25.47 -0.38
CA LEU A 58 -5.58 -25.79 -1.76
C LEU A 58 -4.16 -26.37 -1.85
N GLY A 59 -3.21 -25.81 -1.10
CA GLY A 59 -1.85 -26.32 -1.02
C GLY A 59 -1.79 -27.75 -0.48
N THR A 60 -2.59 -28.07 0.55
CA THR A 60 -2.64 -29.43 1.12
C THR A 60 -3.33 -30.41 0.17
N LEU A 61 -4.46 -30.03 -0.42
CA LEU A 61 -5.20 -30.88 -1.37
C LEU A 61 -4.36 -31.27 -2.58
N LEU A 62 -3.53 -30.34 -3.07
CA LEU A 62 -2.70 -30.55 -4.26
C LEU A 62 -1.29 -31.09 -3.95
N MET A 63 -0.93 -31.21 -2.67
CA MET A 63 0.36 -31.76 -2.25
C MET A 63 0.56 -33.21 -2.70
N LYS A 64 -0.51 -34.00 -2.79
CA LYS A 64 -0.42 -35.38 -3.31
C LYS A 64 0.01 -35.44 -4.78
N TYR A 65 -0.35 -34.44 -5.58
CA TYR A 65 -0.11 -34.43 -7.03
C TYR A 65 1.19 -33.73 -7.41
N PHE A 66 1.50 -32.62 -6.72
CA PHE A 66 2.63 -31.75 -7.07
C PHE A 66 3.66 -31.61 -5.94
N GLY A 67 3.52 -32.38 -4.85
CA GLY A 67 4.39 -32.30 -3.68
C GLY A 67 4.33 -30.94 -2.99
N VAL A 68 5.40 -30.63 -2.27
CA VAL A 68 5.56 -29.36 -1.51
C VAL A 68 5.54 -28.13 -2.42
N ILE A 69 5.86 -28.28 -3.71
CA ILE A 69 5.84 -27.18 -4.69
C ILE A 69 4.45 -26.55 -4.78
N SER A 70 3.37 -27.33 -4.66
CA SER A 70 2.01 -26.78 -4.62
C SER A 70 1.83 -25.77 -3.48
N PHE A 71 2.31 -26.10 -2.28
CA PHE A 71 2.21 -25.24 -1.11
C PHE A 71 2.96 -23.92 -1.32
N VAL A 72 4.15 -23.97 -1.91
CA VAL A 72 4.95 -22.78 -2.28
C VAL A 72 4.25 -21.97 -3.36
N LEU A 73 3.70 -22.62 -4.38
CA LEU A 73 3.00 -21.94 -5.47
C LEU A 73 1.75 -21.19 -4.97
N PHE A 74 0.90 -21.84 -4.17
CA PHE A 74 -0.27 -21.18 -3.58
C PHE A 74 0.11 -20.11 -2.56
N PHE A 75 1.26 -20.24 -1.89
CA PHE A 75 1.76 -19.16 -1.06
C PHE A 75 1.95 -17.89 -1.88
N PHE A 76 2.66 -17.94 -3.01
CA PHE A 76 2.88 -16.75 -3.83
C PHE A 76 1.60 -16.25 -4.49
N LEU A 77 0.70 -17.15 -4.89
CA LEU A 77 -0.55 -16.76 -5.57
C LEU A 77 -1.56 -16.09 -4.65
N ILE A 78 -1.72 -16.59 -3.41
CA ILE A 78 -2.77 -16.11 -2.49
C ILE A 78 -2.29 -15.94 -1.05
N GLY A 79 -1.43 -16.83 -0.56
CA GLY A 79 -0.99 -16.83 0.85
C GLY A 79 -0.22 -15.57 1.26
N SER A 80 0.69 -15.08 0.42
CA SER A 80 1.51 -13.90 0.68
C SER A 80 0.67 -12.63 0.82
N MET A 81 -0.37 -12.49 -0.01
CA MET A 81 -1.35 -11.41 0.12
C MET A 81 -2.14 -11.55 1.42
N GLY A 82 -2.62 -12.75 1.74
CA GLY A 82 -3.33 -13.03 2.99
C GLY A 82 -2.53 -12.63 4.24
N ILE A 83 -1.26 -13.04 4.30
CA ILE A 83 -0.33 -12.65 5.37
C ILE A 83 -0.12 -11.15 5.40
N THR A 84 0.09 -10.51 4.25
CA THR A 84 0.29 -9.05 4.16
C THR A 84 -0.90 -8.30 4.73
N LEU A 85 -2.13 -8.72 4.41
CA LEU A 85 -3.36 -8.12 4.94
C LEU A 85 -3.49 -8.31 6.46
N LEU A 86 -3.16 -9.50 6.98
CA LEU A 86 -3.19 -9.75 8.43
C LEU A 86 -2.14 -8.94 9.18
N ILE A 87 -0.89 -8.87 8.66
CA ILE A 87 0.16 -8.02 9.25
C ILE A 87 -0.29 -6.56 9.26
N ASN A 88 -0.84 -6.08 8.14
CA ASN A 88 -1.34 -4.71 8.02
C ASN A 88 -2.43 -4.40 9.06
N ARG A 89 -3.35 -5.34 9.29
CA ARG A 89 -4.43 -5.19 10.26
C ARG A 89 -3.93 -5.24 11.70
N PHE A 90 -3.25 -6.32 12.07
CA PHE A 90 -3.02 -6.71 13.46
C PHE A 90 -1.66 -6.29 14.03
N ILE A 91 -0.66 -6.07 13.18
CA ILE A 91 0.71 -5.78 13.63
C ILE A 91 1.07 -4.32 13.39
N VAL A 92 1.12 -3.89 12.13
CA VAL A 92 1.63 -2.57 11.75
C VAL A 92 1.01 -2.13 10.43
N GLY A 93 0.60 -0.87 10.30
CA GLY A 93 0.09 -0.36 9.03
C GLY A 93 1.19 -0.37 7.96
N LEU A 94 0.91 -0.89 6.77
CA LEU A 94 1.89 -1.02 5.70
C LEU A 94 1.59 0.02 4.61
N ILE A 95 2.58 0.86 4.33
CA ILE A 95 2.55 1.82 3.22
C ILE A 95 3.59 1.38 2.21
N PHE A 96 3.18 1.05 1.00
CA PHE A 96 4.06 0.67 -0.08
C PHE A 96 4.34 1.88 -0.96
N ILE A 97 5.60 2.29 -1.06
CA ILE A 97 6.02 3.44 -1.86
C ILE A 97 6.91 2.99 -3.02
N ARG A 98 6.74 3.59 -4.20
CA ARG A 98 7.66 3.37 -5.31
C ARG A 98 9.07 3.87 -4.97
N LYS A 99 10.08 3.16 -5.48
CA LYS A 99 11.49 3.52 -5.31
C LYS A 99 11.80 4.95 -5.77
N GLU A 100 11.23 5.39 -6.89
CA GLU A 100 11.41 6.74 -7.43
C GLU A 100 10.86 7.82 -6.48
N CYS A 101 9.72 7.54 -5.84
CA CYS A 101 9.08 8.45 -4.89
C CYS A 101 9.83 8.55 -3.55
N GLN A 102 10.77 7.64 -3.26
CA GLN A 102 11.56 7.66 -2.02
C GLN A 102 12.42 8.92 -1.88
N ARG A 103 12.92 9.46 -3.00
CA ARG A 103 13.76 10.68 -3.03
C ARG A 103 12.97 11.89 -3.53
N CYS A 104 11.66 11.74 -3.73
CA CYS A 104 10.82 12.81 -4.24
C CYS A 104 10.58 13.86 -3.15
N LYS A 105 10.54 15.13 -3.57
CA LYS A 105 10.19 16.26 -2.70
C LYS A 105 8.83 16.09 -2.02
N PHE A 106 7.88 15.44 -2.70
CA PHE A 106 6.53 15.19 -2.17
C PHE A 106 6.42 13.93 -1.28
N LYS A 107 7.52 13.26 -0.95
CA LYS A 107 7.52 12.01 -0.16
C LYS A 107 6.67 12.12 1.11
N LYS A 108 6.81 13.21 1.86
CA LYS A 108 6.04 13.40 3.10
C LYS A 108 4.53 13.46 2.84
N LEU A 109 4.12 14.23 1.82
CA LEU A 109 2.72 14.32 1.42
C LEU A 109 2.17 12.97 0.93
N ILE A 110 2.95 12.22 0.16
CA ILE A 110 2.60 10.85 -0.27
C ILE A 110 2.35 9.95 0.95
N ILE A 111 3.23 10.00 1.94
CA ILE A 111 3.07 9.19 3.16
C ILE A 111 1.84 9.64 3.94
N ASP A 112 1.64 10.94 4.13
CA ASP A 112 0.49 11.47 4.87
C ASP A 112 -0.84 11.13 4.18
N HIS A 113 -0.86 11.12 2.84
CA HIS A 113 -1.99 10.64 2.05
C HIS A 113 -2.35 9.19 2.41
N GLU A 114 -1.37 8.29 2.37
CA GLU A 114 -1.57 6.88 2.70
C GLU A 114 -1.86 6.65 4.18
N VAL A 115 -1.33 7.47 5.08
CA VAL A 115 -1.65 7.40 6.51
C VAL A 115 -3.13 7.69 6.76
N ILE A 116 -3.74 8.60 6.01
CA ILE A 116 -5.18 8.87 6.11
C ILE A 116 -5.98 7.66 5.64
N HIS A 117 -5.63 7.08 4.49
CA HIS A 117 -6.25 5.85 3.96
C HIS A 117 -6.08 4.63 4.89
N LEU A 118 -4.94 4.50 5.57
CA LEU A 118 -4.72 3.45 6.56
C LEU A 118 -5.65 3.54 7.77
N ASN A 119 -5.99 4.77 8.18
CA ASN A 119 -6.68 5.04 9.43
C ASN A 119 -8.17 5.37 9.25
N SER A 120 -8.63 5.51 8.02
CA SER A 120 -10.01 5.88 7.72
C SER A 120 -10.48 5.30 6.39
N ASN A 121 -11.78 5.04 6.28
CA ASN A 121 -12.43 4.72 5.00
C ASN A 121 -12.70 6.00 4.19
N ALA A 122 -11.82 6.98 4.28
CA ALA A 122 -11.99 8.25 3.60
C ALA A 122 -11.90 8.05 2.10
N THR A 123 -12.81 8.68 1.37
CA THR A 123 -12.74 8.75 -0.09
C THR A 123 -11.54 9.59 -0.50
N GLU A 124 -10.99 9.32 -1.69
CA GLU A 124 -9.86 10.08 -2.26
C GLU A 124 -10.11 11.60 -2.20
N LYS A 125 -11.34 12.05 -2.47
CA LYS A 125 -11.74 13.46 -2.38
C LYS A 125 -11.62 14.03 -0.96
N GLU A 126 -12.00 13.26 0.06
CA GLU A 126 -11.90 13.66 1.47
C GLU A 126 -10.46 13.70 1.95
N VAL A 127 -9.62 12.75 1.50
CA VAL A 127 -8.19 12.73 1.78
C VAL A 127 -7.53 13.99 1.24
N TRP A 128 -7.73 14.30 -0.05
CA TRP A 128 -7.19 15.51 -0.66
C TRP A 128 -7.72 16.79 -0.03
N LYS A 129 -9.02 16.87 0.32
CA LYS A 129 -9.59 18.01 1.05
C LYS A 129 -8.92 18.21 2.41
N THR A 130 -8.55 17.12 3.09
CA THR A 130 -7.84 17.17 4.38
C THR A 130 -6.39 17.60 4.19
N LEU A 131 -5.69 17.02 3.22
CA LEU A 131 -4.30 17.38 2.92
C LEU A 131 -4.15 18.83 2.49
N LYS A 132 -5.05 19.37 1.65
CA LYS A 132 -5.03 20.77 1.20
C LYS A 132 -5.15 21.79 2.34
N LYS A 133 -5.69 21.42 3.51
CA LYS A 133 -5.71 22.29 4.70
C LYS A 133 -4.32 22.45 5.32
N VAL A 134 -3.47 21.44 5.19
CA VAL A 134 -2.12 21.38 5.77
C VAL A 134 -1.06 21.80 4.76
N TYR A 135 -1.23 21.34 3.52
CA TYR A 135 -0.29 21.48 2.42
C TYR A 135 -0.84 22.45 1.38
N LYS A 136 -0.28 23.67 1.34
CA LYS A 136 -0.55 24.65 0.28
C LYS A 136 0.49 24.53 -0.84
N ALA A 137 0.06 24.69 -2.08
CA ALA A 137 0.93 24.60 -3.27
C ALA A 137 2.14 25.57 -3.20
N GLU A 138 1.90 26.79 -2.71
CA GLU A 138 2.92 27.81 -2.48
C GLU A 138 3.96 27.38 -1.44
N ASN A 139 3.51 26.80 -0.32
CA ASN A 139 4.37 26.38 0.79
C ASN A 139 5.24 25.17 0.45
N ILE A 140 4.74 24.28 -0.40
CA ILE A 140 5.55 23.15 -0.90
C ILE A 140 6.47 23.60 -2.04
N GLY A 141 6.27 24.79 -2.60
CA GLY A 141 7.02 25.28 -3.75
C GLY A 141 6.83 24.31 -4.92
N VAL A 142 5.59 24.03 -5.31
CA VAL A 142 5.27 23.20 -6.48
C VAL A 142 5.98 23.73 -7.73
N TYR A 143 6.20 25.04 -7.79
CA TYR A 143 6.89 25.77 -8.86
C TYR A 143 8.40 25.93 -8.67
N ASN A 144 8.97 25.43 -7.56
CA ASN A 144 10.41 25.50 -7.28
C ASN A 144 11.09 24.19 -7.66
N ASP A 145 12.31 24.27 -8.20
CA ASP A 145 13.14 23.12 -8.58
C ASP A 145 13.23 22.06 -7.47
N GLY A 146 13.18 20.79 -7.87
CA GLY A 146 13.32 19.65 -6.99
C GLY A 146 13.12 18.33 -7.71
N ASN A 147 13.55 17.23 -7.08
CA ASN A 147 13.36 15.89 -7.63
C ASN A 147 11.87 15.50 -7.59
N ILE A 148 11.22 15.59 -8.75
CA ILE A 148 9.86 15.15 -9.01
C ILE A 148 9.94 14.03 -10.05
N CYS A 149 9.16 12.96 -9.87
CA CYS A 149 9.08 11.91 -10.88
C CYS A 149 8.22 12.37 -12.06
N ASP A 150 8.56 11.94 -13.28
CA ASP A 150 7.96 12.43 -14.55
C ASP A 150 6.43 12.26 -14.63
N PHE A 151 5.85 11.38 -13.83
CA PHE A 151 4.41 11.07 -13.81
C PHE A 151 3.73 11.42 -12.48
N CYS A 152 4.27 12.37 -11.72
CA CYS A 152 3.70 12.75 -10.42
C CYS A 152 2.37 13.51 -10.58
N PRO A 153 1.21 12.98 -10.13
CA PRO A 153 -0.07 13.71 -10.18
C PRO A 153 -0.23 14.76 -9.07
N ILE A 154 0.69 14.84 -8.11
CA ILE A 154 0.52 15.70 -6.91
C ILE A 154 0.47 17.19 -7.24
N PRO A 155 1.34 17.74 -8.12
CA PRO A 155 1.27 19.14 -8.54
C PRO A 155 -0.12 19.53 -9.04
N SER A 156 -0.69 18.76 -9.97
CA SER A 156 -2.02 19.07 -10.52
C SER A 156 -3.10 18.98 -9.45
N ARG A 157 -3.07 17.95 -8.58
CA ARG A 157 -4.03 17.77 -7.48
C ARG A 157 -4.03 18.89 -6.45
N LEU A 158 -2.87 19.51 -6.19
CA LEU A 158 -2.74 20.62 -5.25
C LEU A 158 -3.21 21.96 -5.84
N VAL A 159 -3.18 22.10 -7.17
CA VAL A 159 -3.58 23.32 -7.88
C VAL A 159 -5.06 23.30 -8.28
N GLU A 160 -5.64 22.12 -8.54
CA GLU A 160 -7.09 21.96 -8.73
C GLU A 160 -7.85 22.53 -7.51
N GLU A 161 -8.88 23.36 -7.73
CA GLU A 161 -9.72 23.93 -6.65
C GLU A 161 -10.63 22.87 -5.99
#